data_AF-A0A1B1UYN8-F1
#
_entry.id   AF-A0A1B1UYN8-F1
#
_cell.length_a   1.000
_cell.length_b   1.000
_cell.length_c   1.000
_cell.angle_alpha   90.00
_cell.angle_beta   90.00
_cell.angle_gamma   90.00
#
_symmetry.space_group_name_H-M   'P 1'
#
loop_
_entity.id
_entity.type
_entity.pdbx_description
1 polymer ?
#
loop_
_entity_poly.entity_id
_entity_poly.type
_entity_poly.pdbx_seq_one_letter_code
_entity_poly.pdbx_strand_id
1 'polypeptide(L)'
;MALAFCVDHVDQYTLTKNEILTGFYLAIAPAGEYHYKLVDFTLVKHDKPVANAPKDMHFYTVYPDKRNFVAIIGVNNEKIFLGGTQAAIIDYNELMQHGREVNLKDVYLKNKNNKALPELVSKMHIDNKYSDISYDENGISYKQLERLGGVGLHLRNQIYQIIADFEGVSLTDSGYLWEDVKLLNSNGDWSVQYRNQDGEIVGSYRNMNDKIQKLDANGNVVKEKKVK
;
A
#
# COMPACT_ATOMS: atom_id res chain seq x y z
N MET A 1 4.49 -12.05 -8.79
CA MET A 1 3.48 -11.57 -7.82
C MET A 1 3.39 -10.05 -7.74
N ALA A 2 4.42 -9.34 -7.24
CA ALA A 2 4.36 -7.88 -7.00
C ALA A 2 3.85 -7.05 -8.20
N LEU A 3 4.21 -7.45 -9.42
CA LEU A 3 3.76 -6.80 -10.66
C LEU A 3 2.25 -6.73 -10.82
N ALA A 4 1.47 -7.60 -10.17
CA ALA A 4 0.01 -7.53 -10.18
C ALA A 4 -0.52 -6.20 -9.63
N PHE A 5 0.18 -5.61 -8.66
CA PHE A 5 -0.14 -4.29 -8.08
C PHE A 5 0.41 -3.12 -8.91
N CYS A 6 1.15 -3.40 -9.98
CA CYS A 6 1.67 -2.41 -10.92
C CYS A 6 0.87 -2.33 -12.22
N VAL A 7 -0.25 -3.06 -12.31
CA VAL A 7 -1.11 -3.05 -13.48
C VAL A 7 -1.92 -1.75 -13.55
N ASP A 8 -2.00 -1.14 -14.72
CA ASP A 8 -2.77 0.08 -14.96
C ASP A 8 -4.24 -0.14 -14.58
N HIS A 9 -4.85 0.72 -13.76
CA HIS A 9 -6.23 0.57 -13.24
C HIS A 9 -6.45 -0.62 -12.27
N VAL A 10 -5.41 -1.09 -11.59
CA VAL A 10 -5.55 -2.14 -10.55
C VAL A 10 -6.46 -1.73 -9.39
N ASP A 11 -6.59 -0.43 -9.13
CA ASP A 11 -7.44 0.19 -8.08
C ASP A 11 -8.95 -0.10 -8.24
N GLN A 12 -9.37 -0.54 -9.42
CA GLN A 12 -10.72 -1.05 -9.65
C GLN A 12 -10.97 -2.37 -8.94
N TYR A 13 -9.93 -3.14 -8.62
CA TYR A 13 -10.02 -4.47 -8.03
C TYR A 13 -9.37 -4.56 -6.65
N THR A 14 -8.17 -4.03 -6.49
CA THR A 14 -7.36 -4.24 -5.28
C THR A 14 -6.47 -3.02 -4.98
N LEU A 15 -5.57 -3.16 -4.01
CA LEU A 15 -4.59 -2.15 -3.65
C LEU A 15 -3.69 -1.81 -4.85
N THR A 16 -3.28 -0.56 -4.95
CA THR A 16 -2.22 -0.16 -5.90
C THR A 16 -0.84 -0.33 -5.28
N LYS A 17 0.20 -0.41 -6.14
CA LYS A 17 1.61 -0.24 -5.75
C LYS A 17 1.79 0.93 -4.79
N ASN A 18 1.23 2.08 -5.11
CA ASN A 18 1.46 3.31 -4.35
C ASN A 18 0.79 3.24 -2.97
N GLU A 19 -0.41 2.66 -2.87
CA GLU A 19 -1.08 2.45 -1.58
C GLU A 19 -0.31 1.49 -0.67
N ILE A 20 0.26 0.41 -1.24
CA ILE A 20 1.10 -0.54 -0.49
C ILE A 20 2.38 0.15 -0.01
N LEU A 21 3.03 0.95 -0.87
CA LEU A 21 4.27 1.63 -0.54
C LEU A 21 4.06 2.72 0.52
N THR A 22 3.02 3.55 0.37
CA THR A 22 2.75 4.66 1.30
C THR A 22 2.15 4.22 2.62
N GLY A 23 1.52 3.04 2.66
CA GLY A 23 0.84 2.53 3.84
C GLY A 23 -0.53 3.17 4.06
N PHE A 24 -1.13 3.78 3.03
CA PHE A 24 -2.50 4.30 3.08
C PHE A 24 -3.26 3.86 1.84
N TYR A 25 -4.55 3.58 1.98
CA TYR A 25 -5.39 3.18 0.86
C TYR A 25 -6.79 3.74 0.98
N LEU A 26 -7.45 3.90 -0.17
CA LEU A 26 -8.84 4.34 -0.25
C LEU A 26 -9.76 3.13 -0.37
N ALA A 27 -10.60 2.88 0.63
CA ALA A 27 -11.68 1.89 0.55
C ALA A 27 -12.98 2.53 0.06
N ILE A 28 -13.70 1.82 -0.80
CA ILE A 28 -14.97 2.25 -1.37
C ILE A 28 -16.05 1.26 -0.94
N ALA A 29 -16.93 1.72 -0.05
CA ALA A 29 -18.07 0.95 0.43
C ALA A 29 -19.38 1.62 -0.03
N PRO A 30 -20.54 0.94 0.06
CA PRO A 30 -21.83 1.54 -0.29
C PRO A 30 -22.14 2.84 0.48
N ALA A 31 -21.62 2.98 1.70
CA ALA A 31 -21.79 4.15 2.56
C ALA A 31 -20.87 5.33 2.20
N GLY A 32 -19.87 5.12 1.33
CA GLY A 32 -18.96 6.16 0.88
C GLY A 32 -17.51 5.71 0.77
N GLU A 33 -16.65 6.73 0.70
CA GLU A 33 -15.19 6.61 0.55
C GLU A 33 -14.50 6.79 1.90
N TYR A 34 -13.54 5.91 2.20
CA TYR A 34 -12.83 5.88 3.48
C TYR A 34 -11.32 5.77 3.26
N HIS A 35 -10.57 6.69 3.84
CA HIS A 35 -9.11 6.63 3.85
C HIS A 35 -8.63 5.85 5.08
N TYR A 36 -7.94 4.75 4.84
CA TYR A 36 -7.42 3.89 5.89
C TYR A 36 -5.91 3.80 5.85
N LYS A 37 -5.32 3.59 7.03
CA LYS A 37 -3.94 3.12 7.14
C LYS A 37 -3.89 1.63 6.81
N LEU A 38 -2.92 1.24 6.01
CA LEU A 38 -2.64 -0.15 5.67
C LEU A 38 -1.78 -0.77 6.78
N VAL A 39 -2.43 -1.28 7.81
CA VAL A 39 -1.79 -1.90 8.99
C VAL A 39 -1.39 -3.36 8.72
N ASP A 40 -2.19 -4.05 7.91
CA ASP A 40 -1.95 -5.42 7.48
C ASP A 40 -2.14 -5.49 5.96
N PHE A 41 -1.23 -6.16 5.27
CA PHE A 41 -1.35 -6.47 3.84
C PHE A 41 -0.96 -7.93 3.63
N THR A 42 -1.94 -8.77 3.30
CA THR A 42 -1.75 -10.22 3.19
C THR A 42 -2.35 -10.73 1.90
N LEU A 43 -1.60 -11.55 1.19
CA LEU A 43 -2.10 -12.38 0.09
C LEU A 43 -2.39 -13.77 0.66
N VAL A 44 -3.65 -14.19 0.65
CA VAL A 44 -4.04 -15.51 1.13
C VAL A 44 -4.10 -16.47 -0.05
N LYS A 45 -3.35 -17.57 0.02
CA LYS A 45 -3.31 -18.57 -1.05
C LYS A 45 -4.67 -19.25 -1.23
N HIS A 46 -5.04 -19.45 -2.49
CA HIS A 46 -6.13 -20.34 -2.85
C HIS A 46 -5.55 -21.69 -3.29
N ASP A 47 -5.57 -22.66 -2.39
CA ASP A 47 -4.95 -23.97 -2.61
C ASP A 47 -5.85 -24.98 -3.36
N LYS A 48 -7.11 -24.60 -3.64
CA LYS A 48 -8.02 -25.47 -4.40
C LYS A 48 -7.82 -25.27 -5.91
N PRO A 49 -7.96 -26.34 -6.71
CA PRO A 49 -7.97 -26.20 -8.16
C PRO A 49 -9.11 -25.29 -8.63
N VAL A 50 -8.82 -24.42 -9.59
CA VAL A 50 -9.82 -23.59 -10.27
C VAL A 50 -10.02 -24.17 -11.67
N ALA A 51 -11.24 -24.63 -11.96
CA ALA A 51 -11.59 -25.19 -13.26
C ALA A 51 -11.39 -24.16 -14.37
N ASN A 52 -10.99 -24.61 -15.57
CA ASN A 52 -10.75 -23.76 -16.75
C ASN A 52 -9.67 -22.67 -16.59
N ALA A 53 -8.89 -22.70 -15.51
CA ALA A 53 -7.79 -21.74 -15.31
C ALA A 53 -6.64 -22.00 -16.30
N PRO A 54 -5.91 -20.96 -16.71
CA PRO A 54 -4.67 -21.11 -17.45
C PRO A 54 -3.70 -22.04 -16.71
N LYS A 55 -2.89 -22.77 -17.48
CA LYS A 55 -1.92 -23.70 -16.93
C LYS A 55 -1.00 -23.01 -15.92
N ASP A 56 -0.75 -23.70 -14.81
CA ASP A 56 0.14 -23.27 -13.73
C ASP A 56 -0.22 -21.91 -13.11
N MET A 57 -1.50 -21.52 -13.17
CA MET A 57 -1.98 -20.30 -12.53
C MET A 57 -2.24 -20.51 -11.03
N HIS A 58 -1.61 -19.67 -10.22
CA HIS A 58 -1.81 -19.62 -8.77
C HIS A 58 -2.69 -18.43 -8.40
N PHE A 59 -3.71 -18.68 -7.56
CA PHE A 59 -4.67 -17.66 -7.14
C PHE A 59 -4.46 -17.26 -5.69
N TYR A 60 -4.73 -15.98 -5.42
CA TYR A 60 -4.58 -15.35 -4.11
C TYR A 60 -5.74 -14.39 -3.89
N THR A 61 -6.30 -14.39 -2.69
CA THR A 61 -7.14 -13.28 -2.25
C THR A 61 -6.24 -12.19 -1.66
N VAL A 62 -6.62 -10.93 -1.80
CA VAL A 62 -5.86 -9.79 -1.25
C VAL A 62 -6.61 -9.18 -0.09
N TYR A 63 -5.94 -9.07 1.06
CA TYR A 63 -6.41 -8.35 2.24
C TYR A 63 -5.59 -7.06 2.44
N PRO A 64 -6.23 -5.94 2.84
CA PRO A 64 -7.66 -5.75 3.02
C PRO A 64 -8.42 -5.59 1.70
N ASP A 65 -9.72 -5.86 1.76
CA ASP A 65 -10.61 -5.55 0.65
C ASP A 65 -10.76 -4.04 0.49
N LYS A 66 -10.56 -3.57 -0.74
CA LYS A 66 -10.74 -2.17 -1.14
C LYS A 66 -12.19 -1.85 -1.46
N ARG A 67 -12.98 -2.86 -1.81
CA ARG A 67 -14.35 -2.75 -2.32
C ARG A 67 -15.25 -3.79 -1.67
N ASN A 68 -16.55 -3.74 -1.95
CA ASN A 68 -17.53 -4.70 -1.43
C ASN A 68 -17.49 -6.06 -2.18
N PHE A 69 -16.28 -6.61 -2.35
CA PHE A 69 -16.00 -7.94 -2.89
C PHE A 69 -14.60 -8.36 -2.45
N VAL A 70 -14.33 -9.66 -2.48
CA VAL A 70 -12.99 -10.20 -2.25
C VAL A 70 -12.14 -10.00 -3.49
N ALA A 71 -11.01 -9.30 -3.35
CA ALA A 71 -10.09 -9.06 -4.45
C ALA A 71 -9.27 -10.33 -4.76
N ILE A 72 -9.21 -10.73 -6.03
CA ILE A 72 -8.53 -11.94 -6.51
C ILE A 72 -7.40 -11.56 -7.47
N ILE A 73 -6.22 -12.14 -7.24
CA ILE A 73 -5.09 -12.11 -8.15
C ILE A 73 -4.76 -13.54 -8.58
N GLY A 74 -4.70 -13.77 -9.89
CA GLY A 74 -4.14 -15.00 -10.47
C GLY A 74 -2.82 -14.69 -11.17
N VAL A 75 -1.79 -15.50 -10.99
CA VAL A 75 -0.50 -15.32 -11.68
C VAL A 75 0.05 -16.64 -12.20
N ASN A 76 0.55 -16.63 -13.44
CA ASN A 76 1.46 -17.64 -13.96
C ASN A 76 2.63 -16.94 -14.69
N ASN A 77 3.40 -17.69 -15.49
CA ASN A 77 4.56 -17.15 -16.21
C ASN A 77 4.21 -16.26 -17.43
N GLU A 78 2.94 -16.17 -17.80
CA GLU A 78 2.50 -15.45 -19.01
C GLU A 78 1.53 -14.31 -18.72
N LYS A 79 0.66 -14.49 -17.72
CA LYS A 79 -0.49 -13.63 -17.46
C LYS A 79 -0.67 -13.33 -15.99
N ILE A 80 -1.27 -12.17 -15.74
CA ILE A 80 -1.83 -11.79 -14.45
C ILE A 80 -3.35 -11.67 -14.66
N PHE A 81 -4.12 -12.36 -13.84
CA PHE A 81 -5.55 -12.13 -13.66
C PHE A 81 -5.78 -11.18 -12.48
N LEU A 82 -6.70 -10.23 -12.66
CA LEU A 82 -7.17 -9.32 -11.61
C LEU A 82 -8.69 -9.31 -11.63
N GLY A 83 -9.33 -9.50 -10.48
CA GLY A 83 -10.79 -9.49 -10.41
C GLY A 83 -11.33 -9.36 -9.00
N GLY A 84 -12.65 -9.38 -8.91
CA GLY A 84 -13.38 -9.40 -7.65
C GLY A 84 -14.42 -10.49 -7.64
N THR A 85 -14.67 -11.11 -6.48
CA THR A 85 -15.75 -12.08 -6.32
C THR A 85 -16.45 -11.94 -4.97
N GLN A 86 -17.74 -12.29 -4.94
CA GLN A 86 -18.50 -12.52 -3.70
C GLN A 86 -18.79 -14.02 -3.50
N ALA A 87 -18.45 -14.86 -4.48
CA ALA A 87 -18.67 -16.29 -4.47
C ALA A 87 -17.35 -17.05 -4.25
N ALA A 88 -17.47 -18.36 -4.02
CA ALA A 88 -16.31 -19.24 -3.97
C ALA A 88 -15.56 -19.24 -5.31
N ILE A 89 -14.24 -19.29 -5.25
CA ILE A 89 -13.36 -19.39 -6.41
C ILE A 89 -13.37 -20.86 -6.85
N ILE A 90 -14.15 -21.20 -7.88
CA ILE A 90 -14.30 -22.59 -8.37
C ILE A 90 -13.99 -22.68 -9.86
N ASP A 91 -14.45 -21.72 -10.66
CA ASP A 91 -14.27 -21.71 -12.11
C ASP A 91 -13.69 -20.38 -12.62
N TYR A 92 -12.72 -20.48 -13.52
CA TYR A 92 -12.01 -19.33 -14.07
C TYR A 92 -12.88 -18.47 -15.00
N ASN A 93 -13.80 -19.08 -15.75
CA ASN A 93 -14.69 -18.33 -16.64
C ASN A 93 -15.66 -17.45 -15.85
N GLU A 94 -16.08 -17.88 -14.66
CA GLU A 94 -16.87 -17.06 -13.74
C GLU A 94 -16.06 -15.86 -13.23
N LEU A 95 -14.80 -16.09 -12.82
CA LEU A 95 -13.89 -15.01 -12.40
C LEU A 95 -13.70 -13.97 -13.51
N MET A 96 -13.61 -14.40 -14.77
CA MET A 96 -13.46 -13.52 -15.93
C MET A 96 -14.67 -12.62 -16.20
N GLN A 97 -15.86 -12.92 -15.67
CA GLN A 97 -17.02 -12.02 -15.78
C GLN A 97 -16.84 -10.74 -14.95
N HIS A 98 -16.00 -10.80 -13.92
CA HIS A 98 -15.76 -9.71 -12.96
C HIS A 98 -14.28 -9.36 -12.83
N GLY A 99 -13.49 -9.71 -13.83
CA GLY A 99 -12.06 -9.52 -13.84
C GLY A 99 -11.51 -9.37 -15.25
N ARG A 100 -10.19 -9.34 -15.34
CA ARG A 100 -9.49 -9.25 -16.61
C ARG A 100 -8.12 -9.90 -16.52
N GLU A 101 -7.60 -10.27 -17.68
CA GLU A 101 -6.22 -10.70 -17.85
C GLU A 101 -5.37 -9.56 -18.38
N VAL A 102 -4.10 -9.56 -17.97
CA VAL A 102 -3.06 -8.73 -18.58
C VAL A 102 -1.82 -9.58 -18.84
N ASN A 103 -1.07 -9.22 -19.88
CA ASN A 103 0.18 -9.89 -20.22
C ASN A 103 1.28 -9.54 -19.19
N LEU A 104 1.88 -10.56 -18.57
CA LEU A 104 2.92 -10.37 -17.54
C LEU A 104 4.15 -9.67 -18.12
N LYS A 105 4.55 -9.99 -19.35
CA LYS A 105 5.74 -9.43 -20.00
C LYS A 105 5.61 -7.92 -20.19
N ASP A 106 4.42 -7.45 -20.59
CA ASP A 106 4.18 -6.01 -20.79
C ASP A 106 4.27 -5.25 -19.47
N VAL A 107 3.66 -5.79 -18.41
CA VAL A 107 3.73 -5.21 -17.05
C VAL A 107 5.17 -5.21 -16.53
N TYR A 108 5.91 -6.30 -16.76
CA TYR A 108 7.32 -6.38 -16.40
C TYR A 108 8.16 -5.34 -17.14
N LEU A 109 8.02 -5.22 -18.47
CA LEU A 109 8.80 -4.28 -19.27
C LEU A 109 8.58 -2.82 -18.85
N LYS A 110 7.34 -2.47 -18.48
CA LYS A 110 7.00 -1.13 -17.94
C LYS A 110 7.65 -0.86 -16.57
N ASN A 111 7.80 -1.89 -15.73
CA ASN A 111 8.19 -1.72 -14.33
C ASN A 111 9.62 -2.19 -14.00
N LYS A 112 10.33 -2.88 -14.91
CA LYS A 112 11.63 -3.53 -14.62
C LYS A 112 12.72 -2.62 -14.05
N ASN A 113 12.65 -1.31 -14.33
CA ASN A 113 13.60 -0.31 -13.87
C ASN A 113 13.10 0.50 -12.66
N ASN A 114 11.87 0.24 -12.20
CA ASN A 114 11.28 0.96 -11.07
C ASN A 114 11.97 0.54 -9.77
N LYS A 115 12.61 1.51 -9.10
CA LYS A 115 13.42 1.29 -7.90
C LYS A 115 12.60 0.92 -6.66
N ALA A 116 11.29 1.11 -6.70
CA ALA A 116 10.40 0.75 -5.61
C ALA A 116 9.97 -0.72 -5.66
N LEU A 117 10.22 -1.46 -6.74
CA LEU A 117 9.82 -2.88 -6.85
C LEU A 117 10.40 -3.77 -5.73
N PRO A 118 11.69 -3.69 -5.36
CA PRO A 118 12.22 -4.49 -4.26
C PRO A 118 11.53 -4.20 -2.93
N GLU A 119 11.22 -2.93 -2.66
CA GLU A 119 10.49 -2.54 -1.47
C GLU A 119 9.05 -3.06 -1.49
N LEU A 120 8.36 -2.92 -2.63
CA LEU A 120 7.02 -3.46 -2.82
C LEU A 120 6.99 -4.97 -2.50
N VAL A 121 7.97 -5.74 -3.01
CA VAL A 121 8.11 -7.18 -2.70
C VAL A 121 8.30 -7.40 -1.20
N SER A 122 9.16 -6.62 -0.53
CA SER A 122 9.42 -6.76 0.91
C SER A 122 8.20 -6.52 1.80
N LYS A 123 7.22 -5.73 1.33
CA LYS A 123 5.96 -5.45 2.02
C LYS A 123 4.92 -6.55 1.82
N MET A 124 5.11 -7.46 0.86
CA MET A 124 4.15 -8.53 0.60
C MET A 124 4.27 -9.63 1.64
N HIS A 125 3.18 -9.92 2.33
CA HIS A 125 3.04 -11.11 3.18
C HIS A 125 2.15 -12.13 2.47
N ILE A 126 2.62 -13.37 2.29
CA ILE A 126 1.84 -14.45 1.71
C ILE A 126 1.58 -15.49 2.78
N ASP A 127 0.31 -15.82 3.01
CA ASP A 127 -0.13 -16.74 4.04
C ASP A 127 -1.18 -17.72 3.50
N ASN A 128 -1.49 -18.76 4.27
CA ASN A 128 -2.54 -19.73 3.95
C ASN A 128 -3.88 -19.35 4.60
N LYS A 129 -3.89 -18.36 5.50
CA LYS A 129 -5.11 -17.82 6.14
C LYS A 129 -5.03 -16.31 6.32
N TYR A 130 -6.17 -15.68 6.54
CA TYR A 130 -6.21 -14.29 6.99
C TYR A 130 -5.58 -14.14 8.37
N SER A 131 -4.99 -12.98 8.63
CA SER A 131 -4.46 -12.63 9.94
C SER A 131 -5.57 -12.68 10.99
N ASP A 132 -5.31 -13.33 12.12
CA ASP A 132 -6.26 -13.38 13.23
C ASP A 132 -6.39 -11.97 13.83
N ILE A 133 -7.61 -11.43 13.83
CA ILE A 133 -7.89 -10.15 14.51
C ILE A 133 -8.12 -10.46 15.99
N SER A 134 -7.18 -10.07 16.84
CA SER A 134 -7.37 -10.08 18.29
C SER A 134 -8.20 -8.87 18.72
N TYR A 135 -9.24 -9.12 19.52
CA TYR A 135 -10.07 -8.10 20.14
C TYR A 135 -9.70 -7.95 21.61
N ASP A 136 -9.74 -6.73 22.12
CA ASP A 136 -9.66 -6.51 23.57
C ASP A 136 -10.98 -6.87 24.27
N GLU A 137 -11.00 -6.74 25.60
CA GLU A 137 -12.18 -7.00 26.44
C GLU A 137 -13.39 -6.10 26.10
N ASN A 138 -13.17 -4.97 25.42
CA ASN A 138 -14.21 -4.05 24.97
C ASN A 138 -14.68 -4.34 23.53
N GLY A 139 -14.17 -5.41 22.91
CA GLY A 139 -14.49 -5.78 21.54
C GLY A 139 -13.86 -4.86 20.48
N ILE A 140 -12.86 -4.06 20.85
CA ILE A 140 -12.14 -3.16 19.94
C ILE A 140 -10.77 -3.75 19.64
N SER A 141 -10.45 -3.91 18.36
CA SER A 141 -9.08 -4.30 17.97
C SER A 141 -8.20 -3.06 17.84
N TYR A 142 -7.03 -3.06 18.48
CA TYR A 142 -6.03 -1.99 18.29
C TYR A 142 -5.69 -1.79 16.81
N LYS A 143 -5.58 -2.89 16.05
CA LYS A 143 -5.37 -2.85 14.60
C LYS A 143 -6.50 -2.14 13.85
N GLN A 144 -7.74 -2.28 14.31
CA GLN A 144 -8.88 -1.56 13.73
C GLN A 144 -8.77 -0.06 14.03
N LEU A 145 -8.45 0.34 15.26
CA LEU A 145 -8.25 1.75 15.61
C LEU A 145 -7.09 2.38 14.82
N GLU A 146 -5.99 1.65 14.67
CA GLU A 146 -4.86 2.10 13.86
C GLU A 146 -5.22 2.21 12.38
N ARG A 147 -5.97 1.23 11.84
CA ARG A 147 -6.47 1.25 10.45
C ARG A 147 -7.40 2.44 10.19
N LEU A 148 -8.27 2.80 11.13
CA LEU A 148 -9.10 4.01 11.07
C LEU A 148 -8.26 5.30 11.05
N GLY A 149 -6.94 5.20 11.29
CA GLY A 149 -6.00 6.31 11.17
C GLY A 149 -6.04 7.28 12.34
N GLY A 150 -6.82 6.98 13.39
CA GLY A 150 -6.95 7.80 14.60
C GLY A 150 -5.73 7.71 15.51
N VAL A 151 -5.06 6.55 15.55
CA VAL A 151 -3.79 6.39 16.27
C VAL A 151 -2.73 7.28 15.62
N GLY A 152 -2.19 8.23 16.39
CA GLY A 152 -1.13 9.13 15.93
C GLY A 152 -1.57 10.23 14.95
N LEU A 153 -2.87 10.38 14.66
CA LEU A 153 -3.38 11.40 13.71
C LEU A 153 -2.92 12.82 14.05
N HIS A 154 -3.04 13.19 15.33
CA HIS A 154 -2.66 14.53 15.79
C HIS A 154 -1.17 14.81 15.55
N LEU A 155 -0.32 13.84 15.91
CA LEU A 155 1.12 13.94 15.72
C LEU A 155 1.51 14.00 14.24
N ARG A 156 0.88 13.16 13.40
CA ARG A 156 1.10 13.18 11.95
C ARG A 156 0.76 14.55 11.36
N ASN A 157 -0.39 15.11 11.72
CA ASN A 157 -0.82 16.42 11.23
C ASN A 157 0.14 17.53 11.68
N GLN A 158 0.63 17.48 12.93
CA GLN A 158 1.64 18.42 13.42
C GLN A 158 2.95 18.31 12.63
N ILE A 159 3.45 17.10 12.38
CA ILE A 159 4.69 16.88 11.63
C ILE A 159 4.53 17.34 10.18
N TYR A 160 3.39 17.06 9.56
CA TYR A 160 3.10 17.54 8.21
C TYR A 160 3.04 19.08 8.14
N GLN A 161 2.47 19.73 9.16
CA GLN A 161 2.50 21.19 9.25
C GLN A 161 3.93 21.73 9.40
N ILE A 162 4.75 21.09 10.24
CA ILE A 162 6.16 21.45 10.41
C ILE A 162 6.92 21.36 9.06
N ILE A 163 6.67 20.32 8.27
CA ILE A 163 7.29 20.16 6.94
C ILE A 163 6.76 21.24 5.98
N ALA A 164 5.46 21.53 5.99
CA ALA A 164 4.88 22.58 5.16
C ALA A 164 5.48 23.95 5.47
N ASP A 165 5.63 24.31 6.75
CA ASP A 165 6.26 25.55 7.20
C ASP A 165 7.76 25.60 6.86
N PHE A 166 8.42 24.45 6.87
CA PHE A 166 9.83 24.31 6.47
C PHE A 166 10.02 24.54 4.97
N GLU A 167 9.10 24.05 4.13
CA GLU A 167 9.15 24.22 2.67
C GLU A 167 8.54 25.56 2.21
N GLY A 168 7.64 26.16 2.99
CA GLY A 168 6.87 27.35 2.60
C GLY A 168 5.76 27.06 1.59
N VAL A 169 5.29 25.80 1.53
CA VAL A 169 4.28 25.30 0.58
C VAL A 169 3.47 24.20 1.25
N SER A 170 2.16 24.14 0.94
CA SER A 170 1.29 23.06 1.39
C SER A 170 1.75 21.71 0.84
N LEU A 171 1.73 20.66 1.67
CA LEU A 171 2.09 19.31 1.21
C LEU A 171 1.15 18.78 0.13
N THR A 172 -0.11 19.21 0.13
CA THR A 172 -1.10 18.83 -0.91
C THR A 172 -0.69 19.30 -2.29
N ASP A 173 0.02 20.42 -2.37
CA ASP A 173 0.36 21.09 -3.62
C ASP A 173 1.72 20.62 -4.15
N SER A 174 2.43 19.81 -3.35
CA SER A 174 3.77 19.31 -3.69
C SER A 174 3.79 18.27 -4.81
N GLY A 175 2.65 17.63 -5.10
CA GLY A 175 2.55 16.54 -6.08
C GLY A 175 3.24 15.24 -5.66
N TYR A 176 3.74 15.13 -4.42
CA TYR A 176 4.36 13.92 -3.88
C TYR A 176 3.35 12.99 -3.22
N LEU A 177 3.71 11.71 -3.16
CA LEU A 177 3.04 10.73 -2.32
C LEU A 177 3.77 10.68 -0.97
N TRP A 178 3.06 10.95 0.12
CA TRP A 178 3.62 11.01 1.47
C TRP A 178 3.38 9.70 2.21
N GLU A 179 4.43 9.16 2.83
CA GLU A 179 4.33 8.01 3.74
C GLU A 179 3.91 8.43 5.14
N ASP A 180 3.47 7.47 5.96
CA ASP A 180 3.18 7.72 7.38
C ASP A 180 4.45 8.16 8.14
N VAL A 181 4.22 8.87 9.24
CA VAL A 181 5.29 9.27 10.16
C VAL A 181 5.86 8.05 10.86
N LYS A 182 7.19 7.91 10.80
CA LYS A 182 7.92 6.90 11.57
C LYS A 182 8.60 7.58 12.76
N LEU A 183 8.21 7.23 13.97
CA LEU A 183 8.96 7.59 15.18
C LEU A 183 10.26 6.80 15.23
N LEU A 184 11.37 7.50 15.41
CA LEU A 184 12.72 6.94 15.44
C LEU A 184 13.13 6.55 16.86
N ASN A 185 12.59 7.25 17.88
CA ASN A 185 12.86 6.96 19.28
C ASN A 185 11.77 7.55 20.20
N SER A 186 11.89 7.27 21.49
CA SER A 186 10.99 7.77 22.55
C SER A 186 11.12 9.28 22.80
N ASN A 187 12.15 9.94 22.26
CA ASN A 187 12.40 11.37 22.47
C ASN A 187 11.62 12.24 21.46
N GLY A 188 10.84 11.63 20.57
CA GLY A 188 10.06 12.33 19.57
C GLY A 188 10.83 12.64 18.29
N ASP A 189 11.98 12.01 18.06
CA ASP A 189 12.58 12.01 16.72
C ASP A 189 11.68 11.21 15.77
N TRP A 190 11.52 11.74 14.56
CA TRP A 190 10.59 11.27 13.54
C TRP A 190 11.24 11.38 12.17
N SER A 191 10.73 10.57 11.24
CA SER A 191 11.03 10.69 9.82
C SER A 191 9.78 10.51 8.98
N VAL A 192 9.76 11.17 7.83
CA VAL A 192 8.71 11.07 6.81
C VAL A 192 9.37 10.95 5.45
N GLN A 193 9.06 9.89 4.72
CA GLN A 193 9.50 9.71 3.35
C GLN A 193 8.45 10.22 2.38
N TYR A 194 8.90 10.71 1.23
CA TYR A 194 8.01 11.14 0.15
C TYR A 194 8.50 10.60 -1.20
N ARG A 195 7.55 10.31 -2.08
CA ARG A 195 7.75 9.56 -3.31
C ARG A 195 7.21 10.32 -4.51
N ASN A 196 7.75 10.01 -5.69
CA ASN A 196 7.13 10.40 -6.95
C ASN A 196 5.89 9.53 -7.25
N GLN A 197 5.19 9.83 -8.34
CA GLN A 197 3.99 9.09 -8.76
C GLN A 197 4.28 7.64 -9.20
N ASP A 198 5.54 7.33 -9.53
CA ASP A 198 5.99 5.97 -9.81
C ASP A 198 6.23 5.13 -8.54
N GLY A 199 6.13 5.74 -7.36
CA GLY A 199 6.34 5.11 -6.06
C GLY A 199 7.81 5.11 -5.60
N GLU A 200 8.72 5.74 -6.33
CA GLU A 200 10.13 5.83 -5.95
C GLU A 200 10.34 6.91 -4.88
N ILE A 201 11.11 6.59 -3.85
CA ILE A 201 11.53 7.55 -2.83
C ILE A 201 12.42 8.60 -3.49
N VAL A 202 12.00 9.87 -3.39
CA VAL A 202 12.77 11.02 -3.90
C VAL A 202 13.42 11.82 -2.79
N GLY A 203 13.00 11.60 -1.54
CA GLY A 203 13.66 12.14 -0.38
C GLY A 203 12.93 11.82 0.92
N SER A 204 13.41 12.44 1.99
CA SER A 204 12.77 12.36 3.30
C SER A 204 12.96 13.63 4.12
N TYR A 205 12.16 13.76 5.17
CA TYR A 205 12.34 14.72 6.24
C TYR A 205 12.57 13.97 7.53
N ARG A 206 13.37 14.54 8.43
CA ARG A 206 13.50 14.08 9.81
C ARG A 206 13.78 15.24 10.74
N ASN A 207 13.45 15.09 12.02
CA ASN A 207 14.12 15.87 13.06
C ASN A 207 15.27 15.05 13.67
N MET A 208 16.40 15.72 13.87
CA MET A 208 17.57 15.15 14.52
C MET A 208 18.42 16.30 15.04
N ASN A 209 18.91 16.21 16.28
CA ASN A 209 19.75 17.24 16.91
C ASN A 209 19.11 18.64 16.89
N ASP A 210 17.83 18.74 17.29
CA ASP A 210 17.04 19.99 17.32
C ASP A 210 16.94 20.72 15.97
N LYS A 211 17.14 19.98 14.87
CA LYS A 211 17.02 20.49 13.50
C LYS A 211 16.05 19.64 12.71
N ILE A 212 15.28 20.30 11.86
CA ILE A 212 14.58 19.64 10.76
C ILE A 212 15.55 19.56 9.59
N GLN A 213 15.69 18.37 9.01
CA GLN A 213 16.55 18.09 7.87
C GLN A 213 15.71 17.53 6.72
N LYS A 214 15.94 18.03 5.51
CA LYS A 214 15.49 17.43 4.25
C LYS A 214 16.64 16.65 3.66
N LEU A 215 16.36 15.43 3.26
CA LEU A 215 17.31 14.51 2.66
C LEU A 215 16.90 14.20 1.21
N ASP A 216 17.89 14.02 0.34
CA ASP A 216 17.68 13.47 -1.01
C ASP A 216 17.36 11.97 -0.96
N ALA A 217 17.12 11.37 -2.14
CA ALA A 217 16.85 9.93 -2.28
C ALA A 217 17.99 9.02 -1.77
N ASN A 218 19.22 9.54 -1.66
CA ASN A 218 20.39 8.80 -1.17
C ASN A 218 20.63 9.00 0.34
N GLY A 219 19.81 9.82 1.00
CA GLY A 219 19.97 10.13 2.42
C GLY A 219 20.99 11.24 2.71
N ASN A 220 21.39 12.04 1.72
CA ASN A 220 22.22 13.21 1.96
C ASN A 220 21.37 14.41 2.37
N VAL A 221 21.82 15.16 3.37
CA VAL A 221 21.14 16.39 3.79
C VAL A 221 21.29 17.45 2.70
N VAL A 222 20.16 17.94 2.19
CA VAL A 222 20.10 18.99 1.16
C VAL A 222 19.61 20.34 1.70
N LYS A 223 18.95 20.34 2.86
CA LYS A 223 18.47 21.54 3.55
C LYS A 223 18.26 21.23 5.02
N GLU A 224 18.59 22.16 5.91
CA GLU A 224 18.30 22.02 7.35
C GLU A 224 17.93 23.36 8.00
N LYS A 225 17.17 23.31 9.10
CA LYS A 225 16.74 24.47 9.88
C LYS A 225 16.61 24.08 11.35
N LYS A 226 17.15 24.89 12.26
CA LYS A 226 16.93 24.70 13.70
C LYS A 226 15.45 24.87 14.04
N VAL A 227 14.94 23.99 14.87
CA VAL A 227 13.64 24.17 15.53
C VAL A 227 13.85 25.29 16.55
N LYS A 228 13.01 26.33 16.49
CA LYS A 228 13.06 27.46 17.43
C LYS A 228 12.33 27.11 18.71
#